data_AF-K1SJE3-F1
#
_entry.id   AF-K1SJE3-F1
#
_cell.length_a   1.000
_cell.length_b   1.000
_cell.length_c   1.000
_cell.angle_alpha   90.00
_cell.angle_beta   90.00
_cell.angle_gamma   90.00
#
_symmetry.space_group_name_H-M   'P 1'
#
loop_
_entity.id
_entity.type
_entity.pdbx_description
1 polymer ?
#
loop_
_entity_poly.entity_id
_entity_poly.type
_entity_poly.pdbx_seq_one_letter_code
_entity_poly.pdbx_strand_id
1 'polypeptide(L)'
;MLGLYSGLRREEILALQWDCVFLDEDTPYLSVRRAWRTEHNRPVISTVLKTPAAKRDIPIPKCLVECLREAKENSISDYVIADSKGEPLAASQFQRVWQYVVVRSTKPRNY
;
A
#
# COMPACT_ATOMS: atom_id res chain seq x y z
N MET A 1 5.97 -5.99 -3.15
CA MET A 1 6.57 -5.21 -4.25
C MET A 1 6.55 -3.71 -3.95
N LEU A 2 5.39 -3.11 -3.64
CA LEU A 2 5.27 -1.66 -3.44
C LEU A 2 6.30 -1.08 -2.46
N GLY A 3 6.38 -1.59 -1.23
CA GLY A 3 7.33 -1.09 -0.22
C GLY A 3 8.81 -1.32 -0.57
N LEU A 4 9.13 -2.33 -1.39
CA LEU A 4 10.50 -2.62 -1.80
C LEU A 4 11.00 -1.59 -2.84
N TYR A 5 10.14 -1.23 -3.80
CA TYR A 5 10.51 -0.33 -4.89
C TYR A 5 10.29 1.15 -4.59
N SER A 6 9.38 1.48 -3.66
CA SER A 6 9.06 2.87 -3.32
C SER A 6 9.57 3.31 -1.94
N GLY A 7 10.04 2.38 -1.09
CA GLY A 7 10.48 2.71 0.28
C GLY A 7 9.35 3.25 1.17
N LEU A 8 8.08 3.10 0.77
CA LEU A 8 6.93 3.50 1.55
C LEU A 8 6.85 2.69 2.85
N ARG A 9 6.51 3.38 3.94
CA ARG A 9 6.20 2.73 5.21
C ARG A 9 4.85 2.04 5.13
N ARG A 10 4.65 1.00 5.94
CA ARG A 10 3.40 0.23 5.98
C ARG A 10 2.16 1.13 6.05
N GLU A 11 2.15 2.11 6.94
CA GLU A 11 1.04 3.05 7.11
C GLU A 11 0.77 3.90 5.87
N GLU A 12 1.81 4.23 5.10
CA GLU A 12 1.69 4.99 3.85
C GLU A 12 1.11 4.07 2.75
N ILE A 13 1.58 2.82 2.68
CA ILE A 13 1.10 1.80 1.73
C ILE A 13 -0.40 1.50 1.95
N LEU A 14 -0.80 1.28 3.20
CA LEU A 14 -2.17 0.91 3.54
C LEU A 14 -3.17 2.07 3.41
N ALA A 15 -2.68 3.31 3.33
CA ALA A 15 -3.50 4.49 3.07
C ALA A 15 -3.40 5.00 1.63
N LEU A 16 -2.59 4.34 0.79
CA LEU A 16 -2.36 4.79 -0.57
C LEU A 16 -3.64 4.59 -1.40
N GLN A 17 -4.08 5.67 -2.03
CA GLN A 17 -5.22 5.68 -2.94
C GLN A 17 -4.75 6.00 -4.35
N TRP A 18 -5.55 5.59 -5.35
CA TRP A 18 -5.23 5.78 -6.77
C TRP A 18 -5.10 7.25 -7.18
N ASP A 19 -5.71 8.17 -6.43
CA ASP A 19 -5.58 9.63 -6.63
C ASP A 19 -4.15 10.15 -6.37
N CYS A 20 -3.31 9.35 -5.71
CA CYS A 20 -1.92 9.65 -5.40
C CYS A 20 -0.92 8.81 -6.21
N VAL A 21 -1.39 8.12 -7.25
CA VAL A 21 -0.59 7.24 -8.11
C VAL A 21 -0.54 7.82 -9.52
N PHE A 22 0.60 8.39 -9.91
CA PHE A 22 0.79 9.08 -11.19
C PHE A 22 1.61 8.18 -12.12
N LEU A 23 0.91 7.42 -12.98
CA LEU A 23 1.52 6.42 -13.88
C LEU A 23 1.74 6.93 -15.30
N ASP A 24 1.07 8.03 -15.68
CA ASP A 24 1.05 8.56 -17.06
C ASP A 24 1.97 9.78 -17.23
N GLU A 25 2.71 10.15 -16.18
CA GLU A 25 3.71 11.22 -16.19
C GLU A 25 5.03 10.75 -16.82
N ASP A 26 5.81 11.69 -17.37
CA ASP A 26 7.12 11.40 -17.99
C ASP A 26 8.07 10.70 -17.00
N THR A 27 7.99 11.09 -15.72
CA THR A 27 8.58 10.36 -14.60
C THR A 27 7.47 9.89 -13.66
N PRO A 28 7.05 8.62 -13.73
CA PRO A 28 6.01 8.08 -12.85
C PRO A 28 6.37 8.18 -11.37
N TYR A 29 5.41 8.56 -10.52
CA TYR A 29 5.66 8.76 -9.10
C TYR A 29 4.45 8.47 -8.21
N LEU A 30 4.71 8.29 -6.91
CA LEU A 30 3.72 8.15 -5.85
C LEU A 30 3.78 9.36 -4.92
N SER A 31 2.63 9.93 -4.58
CA SER A 31 2.56 11.06 -3.63
C SER A 31 2.10 10.59 -2.26
N VAL A 32 2.91 10.82 -1.23
CA VAL A 32 2.55 10.46 0.16
C VAL A 32 1.71 11.57 0.77
N ARG A 33 0.41 11.31 0.96
CA ARG A 33 -0.53 12.31 1.51
C ARG A 33 -1.34 11.82 2.70
N ARG A 34 -1.40 10.50 2.90
CA ARG A 34 -2.26 9.85 3.88
C ARG A 34 -1.44 8.85 4.68
N ALA A 35 -1.87 8.63 5.92
CA ALA A 35 -1.30 7.60 6.78
C ALA A 35 -2.41 6.78 7.41
N TRP A 36 -2.25 5.47 7.35
CA TRP A 36 -3.14 4.50 7.98
C TRP A 36 -2.75 4.30 9.44
N ARG A 37 -3.75 4.28 10.32
CA ARG A 37 -3.61 3.96 11.74
C ARG A 37 -4.69 2.99 12.15
N THR A 38 -4.52 2.40 13.33
CA THR A 38 -5.56 1.53 13.90
C THR A 38 -6.04 2.04 15.22
N GLU A 39 -7.35 2.19 15.32
CA GLU A 39 -8.06 2.48 16.54
C GLU A 39 -9.02 1.32 16.80
N HIS A 40 -8.84 0.61 17.91
CA HIS A 40 -9.65 -0.58 18.24
C HIS A 40 -9.75 -1.61 17.10
N ASN A 41 -8.62 -1.88 16.42
CA ASN A 41 -8.49 -2.76 15.25
C ASN A 41 -9.26 -2.31 13.99
N ARG A 42 -9.81 -1.09 13.98
CA ARG A 42 -10.42 -0.50 12.79
C ARG A 42 -9.42 0.40 12.06
N PRO A 43 -9.39 0.35 10.73
CA PRO A 43 -8.55 1.24 9.94
C PRO A 43 -9.05 2.69 10.08
N VAL A 44 -8.15 3.60 10.42
CA VAL A 44 -8.40 5.05 10.44
C VAL A 44 -7.40 5.70 9.52
N ILE A 45 -7.89 6.31 8.44
CA ILE A 45 -7.06 7.03 7.48
C ILE A 45 -7.01 8.50 7.88
N SER A 46 -5.80 9.00 8.12
CA SER A 46 -5.59 10.41 8.42
C SER A 46 -4.89 11.11 7.25
N THR A 47 -5.46 12.22 6.82
CA THR A 47 -4.85 13.19 5.89
C THR A 47 -3.98 14.21 6.62
N VAL A 48 -4.08 14.28 7.95
CA VAL A 48 -3.30 15.17 8.80
C VAL A 48 -1.97 14.50 9.13
N LEU A 49 -0.96 14.81 8.32
CA LEU A 49 0.40 14.40 8.60
C LEU A 49 1.01 15.30 9.68
N LYS A 50 1.77 14.69 10.61
CA LYS A 50 2.36 15.39 11.77
C LYS A 50 3.33 16.50 11.36
N THR A 51 3.98 16.38 10.20
CA THR A 51 4.96 17.35 9.70
C THR A 51 4.78 17.56 8.20
N PRO A 52 5.10 18.75 7.66
CA PRO A 52 5.07 19.02 6.22
C PRO A 52 5.99 18.09 5.43
N ALA A 53 7.14 17.73 6.00
CA ALA A 53 8.13 16.84 5.39
C ALA A 53 7.64 15.39 5.16
N ALA A 54 6.49 15.02 5.74
CA ALA A 54 5.86 13.74 5.46
C ALA A 54 5.17 13.71 4.08
N LYS A 55 4.88 14.89 3.49
CA LYS A 55 4.40 15.00 2.12
C LYS A 55 5.60 14.98 1.18
N ARG A 56 5.72 13.93 0.38
CA ARG A 56 6.79 13.78 -0.60
C ARG A 56 6.32 13.00 -1.81
N ASP A 57 6.94 13.28 -2.94
CA ASP A 57 6.75 12.55 -4.18
C ASP A 57 7.93 11.58 -4.37
N ILE A 58 7.61 10.33 -4.70
CA ILE A 58 8.58 9.24 -4.81
C ILE A 58 8.56 8.74 -6.25
N PRO A 59 9.63 8.96 -7.03
CA PRO A 59 9.70 8.40 -8.37
C PRO A 59 9.75 6.87 -8.29
N ILE A 60 9.07 6.20 -9.21
CA ILE A 60 8.95 4.73 -9.21
C ILE A 60 9.51 4.11 -10.49
N PRO A 61 10.11 2.92 -10.41
CA PRO A 61 10.65 2.23 -11.58
C PRO A 61 9.53 1.68 -12.47
N LYS A 62 9.82 1.51 -13.76
CA LYS A 62 8.88 0.96 -14.77
C LYS A 62 8.29 -0.38 -14.37
N CYS A 63 9.06 -1.27 -13.74
CA CYS A 63 8.54 -2.55 -13.27
C CYS A 63 7.40 -2.41 -12.27
N LEU A 64 7.46 -1.39 -11.39
CA LEU A 64 6.37 -1.12 -10.46
C LEU A 64 5.17 -0.49 -11.17
N VAL A 65 5.41 0.34 -12.18
CA VAL A 65 4.36 0.97 -13.00
C VAL A 65 3.50 -0.09 -13.68
N GLU A 66 4.11 -1.08 -14.33
CA GLU A 66 3.38 -2.17 -14.99
C GLU A 66 2.53 -2.97 -14.00
N CYS A 67 3.10 -3.36 -12.85
CA CYS A 67 2.35 -4.04 -11.79
C CYS A 67 1.19 -3.18 -11.25
N LEU A 68 1.36 -1.85 -11.16
CA LEU A 68 0.33 -0.94 -10.70
C LEU A 68 -0.77 -0.72 -11.74
N ARG A 69 -0.45 -0.72 -13.05
CA ARG A 69 -1.44 -0.67 -14.12
C ARG A 69 -2.35 -1.90 -14.08
N GLU A 70 -1.76 -3.09 -14.02
CA GLU A 70 -2.51 -4.35 -13.90
C GLU A 70 -3.37 -4.38 -12.63
N ALA A 71 -2.84 -3.92 -11.50
CA ALA A 71 -3.59 -3.84 -10.25
C ALA A 71 -4.73 -2.81 -10.32
N LYS A 72 -4.56 -1.69 -11.03
CA LYS A 72 -5.58 -0.65 -11.21
C LYS A 72 -6.75 -1.15 -12.05
N GLU A 73 -6.48 -1.89 -13.12
CA GLU A 73 -7.52 -2.48 -13.98
C GLU A 73 -8.41 -3.48 -13.23
N ASN A 74 -7.82 -4.22 -12.29
CA ASN A 74 -8.54 -5.19 -11.45
C ASN A 74 -9.10 -4.59 -10.16
N SER A 75 -8.88 -3.29 -9.92
CA SER A 75 -9.25 -2.65 -8.66
C SER A 75 -10.75 -2.34 -8.62
N ILE A 76 -11.37 -2.61 -7.47
CA ILE A 76 -12.76 -2.26 -7.16
C ILE A 76 -12.86 -1.13 -6.12
N SER A 77 -11.72 -0.52 -5.77
CA SER A 77 -11.58 0.38 -4.63
C SER A 77 -10.79 1.62 -5.00
N ASP A 78 -11.01 2.71 -4.25
CA ASP A 78 -10.16 3.89 -4.28
C ASP A 78 -8.76 3.60 -3.70
N TYR A 79 -8.61 2.59 -2.86
CA TYR A 79 -7.35 2.18 -2.28
C TYR A 79 -6.58 1.24 -3.21
N VAL A 80 -5.27 1.46 -3.30
CA VAL A 80 -4.35 0.57 -4.05
C VAL A 80 -4.32 -0.82 -3.41
N ILE A 81 -4.39 -0.88 -2.08
CA ILE A 81 -4.48 -2.11 -1.31
C ILE A 81 -5.78 -2.06 -0.50
N ALA A 82 -6.73 -2.88 -0.90
CA ALA A 82 -8.04 -2.97 -0.25
C ALA A 82 -8.37 -4.41 0.15
N ASP A 83 -9.35 -4.56 1.02
CA ASP A 83 -9.97 -5.84 1.31
C ASP A 83 -10.95 -6.26 0.18
N SER A 84 -11.59 -7.41 0.34
CA SER A 84 -12.54 -7.94 -0.66
C SER A 84 -13.79 -7.07 -0.86
N LYS A 85 -14.05 -6.10 0.02
CA LYS A 85 -15.16 -5.15 -0.07
C LYS A 85 -14.71 -3.80 -0.64
N GLY A 86 -13.42 -3.63 -0.93
CA GLY A 86 -12.86 -2.36 -1.36
C GLY A 86 -12.57 -1.39 -0.22
N GLU A 87 -12.54 -1.85 1.03
CA GLU A 87 -12.25 -1.04 2.21
C GLU A 87 -10.78 -1.17 2.63
N PRO A 88 -10.21 -0.21 3.38
CA PRO A 88 -8.84 -0.32 3.88
C PRO A 88 -8.69 -1.51 4.83
N LEU A 89 -7.54 -2.19 4.76
CA LEU A 89 -7.27 -3.38 5.58
C LEU A 89 -7.25 -3.05 7.09
N ALA A 90 -7.88 -3.90 7.90
CA ALA A 90 -7.71 -3.90 9.35
C ALA A 90 -6.32 -4.43 9.77
N ALA A 91 -5.86 -4.08 10.98
CA ALA A 91 -4.55 -4.56 11.49
C ALA A 91 -4.47 -6.08 11.51
N SER A 92 -5.52 -6.75 12.00
CA SER A 92 -5.58 -8.21 12.05
C SER A 92 -5.53 -8.85 10.65
N GLN A 93 -6.17 -8.24 9.64
CA GLN A 93 -6.10 -8.71 8.25
C GLN A 93 -4.68 -8.58 7.70
N PHE A 94 -4.04 -7.42 7.90
CA PHE A 94 -2.65 -7.22 7.48
C PHE A 94 -1.69 -8.21 8.15
N GLN A 95 -1.81 -8.40 9.47
CA GLN A 95 -0.99 -9.36 10.21
C GLN A 95 -1.15 -10.78 9.68
N ARG A 96 -2.39 -11.18 9.35
CA ARG A 96 -2.68 -12.51 8.79
C ARG A 96 -2.06 -12.70 7.41
N VAL A 97 -2.10 -11.69 6.53
CA VAL A 97 -1.40 -11.72 5.24
C VAL A 97 0.09 -11.97 5.45
N TRP A 98 0.71 -11.27 6.40
CA TRP A 98 2.14 -11.44 6.68
C TRP A 98 2.48 -12.80 7.28
N GLN A 99 1.63 -13.34 8.15
CA GLN A 99 1.81 -14.70 8.69
C GLN A 99 1.84 -15.76 7.59
N TYR A 100 0.99 -15.64 6.55
CA TYR A 100 1.03 -16.55 5.42
C TYR A 100 2.35 -16.50 4.66
N VAL A 101 2.89 -15.29 4.44
CA VAL A 101 4.20 -15.11 3.80
C VAL A 101 5.27 -15.82 4.62
N VAL A 102 5.37 -15.52 5.91
CA VAL A 102 6.37 -16.12 6.81
C VAL A 102 6.27 -17.64 6.83
N VAL A 103 5.07 -18.21 7.02
CA VAL A 103 4.89 -19.66 7.06
C VAL A 103 5.32 -20.32 5.75
N ARG A 104 5.02 -19.71 4.60
CA ARG A 104 5.32 -20.30 3.29
C ARG A 104 6.78 -20.10 2.87
N SER A 105 7.46 -19.07 3.36
CA SER A 105 8.83 -18.75 2.96
C SER A 105 9.89 -19.30 3.91
N THR A 106 9.63 -19.40 5.21
CA THR A 106 10.69 -19.70 6.21
C THR A 106 10.48 -20.97 7.02
N LYS A 107 9.29 -21.61 7.02
CA LYS A 107 9.09 -22.86 7.78
C LYS A 107 9.42 -24.08 6.93
N PRO A 108 10.06 -25.12 7.49
CA PRO A 108 10.28 -26.37 6.79
C PRO A 108 8.92 -26.97 6.41
N ARG A 109 8.79 -27.39 5.15
CA ARG A 109 7.64 -28.14 4.68
C ARG A 109 7.78 -29.56 5.23
N ASN A 110 7.04 -29.86 6.29
CA ASN A 110 6.86 -31.25 6.72
C ASN A 110 5.92 -31.91 5.70
N TYR A 111 6.48 -32.82 4.90
CA TYR A 111 5.76 -33.70 3.99
C TYR A 111 5.52 -35.05 4.67
#